data_AF-A0A1F2S1J2-F1
#
_entry.id   AF-A0A1F2S1J2-F1
#
_cell.length_a   1.000
_cell.length_b   1.000
_cell.length_c   1.000
_cell.angle_alpha   90.00
_cell.angle_beta   90.00
_cell.angle_gamma   90.00
#
_symmetry.space_group_name_H-M   'P 1'
#
loop_
_entity.id
_entity.type
_entity.pdbx_description
1 polymer ?
#
loop_
_entity_poly.entity_id
_entity_poly.type
_entity_poly.pdbx_seq_one_letter_code
_entity_poly.pdbx_strand_id
1 'polypeptide(L)'
;MLRAQARALGLARFPNAVDFLCPGNHPKIVIPTPALPGGGNVWNLAVNQEELAATVPFYGAPVPSAEAIERIKSPVLAIYAELDRNLTLGMIEAARTRVNQRKTFGLHIYQGAGHAFHNDTSPAYNAAAACEAWNRTLAWFNKFLRPPAAA
;
A
#
# COMPACT_ATOMS: atom_id res chain seq x y z
N MET A 1 -2.54 2.35 -19.90
CA MET A 1 -1.31 1.53 -19.73
C MET A 1 -1.33 0.70 -18.43
N LEU A 2 -1.62 1.28 -17.25
CA LEU A 2 -1.71 0.53 -15.97
C LEU A 2 -2.74 -0.62 -15.95
N ARG A 3 -3.90 -0.43 -16.58
CA ARG A 3 -4.96 -1.48 -16.69
C ARG A 3 -4.49 -2.73 -17.45
N ALA A 4 -3.54 -2.59 -18.38
CA ALA A 4 -3.00 -3.71 -19.14
C ALA A 4 -1.98 -4.53 -18.32
N GLN A 5 -1.18 -3.86 -17.48
CA GLN A 5 -0.21 -4.52 -16.58
C GLN A 5 -0.92 -5.32 -15.48
N ALA A 6 -2.03 -4.81 -14.94
CA ALA A 6 -2.88 -5.56 -14.00
C ALA A 6 -3.46 -6.84 -14.64
N ARG A 7 -3.80 -6.80 -15.93
CA ARG A 7 -4.30 -7.99 -16.65
C ARG A 7 -3.25 -9.08 -16.82
N ALA A 8 -2.01 -8.71 -17.15
CA ALA A 8 -0.91 -9.67 -17.35
C ALA A 8 -0.51 -10.42 -16.06
N LEU A 9 -0.81 -9.85 -14.89
CA LEU A 9 -0.54 -10.45 -13.58
C LEU A 9 -1.72 -11.26 -13.02
N GLY A 10 -2.77 -11.50 -13.80
CA GLY A 10 -3.99 -12.18 -13.32
C GLY A 10 -4.87 -11.34 -12.39
N LEU A 11 -4.54 -10.05 -12.22
CA LEU A 11 -5.30 -9.09 -11.40
C LEU A 11 -6.50 -8.49 -12.19
N ALA A 12 -6.75 -8.96 -13.40
CA ALA A 12 -7.85 -8.57 -14.29
C ALA A 12 -9.25 -8.76 -13.69
N ARG A 13 -9.38 -9.55 -12.62
CA ARG A 13 -10.66 -9.92 -12.01
C ARG A 13 -11.24 -8.86 -11.07
N PHE A 14 -10.53 -7.76 -10.80
CA PHE A 14 -10.90 -6.79 -9.76
C PHE A 14 -11.06 -5.39 -10.37
N PRO A 15 -12.23 -5.09 -10.99
CA PRO A 15 -12.45 -3.83 -11.68
C PRO A 15 -12.58 -2.63 -10.72
N ASN A 16 -12.82 -2.84 -9.43
CA ASN A 16 -12.94 -1.80 -8.42
C ASN A 16 -12.18 -2.19 -7.14
N ALA A 17 -11.41 -1.25 -6.59
CA ALA A 17 -10.42 -1.48 -5.53
C ALA A 17 -11.01 -1.63 -4.10
N VAL A 18 -12.17 -2.27 -3.97
CA VAL A 18 -12.66 -2.80 -2.69
C VAL A 18 -13.39 -4.11 -3.00
N ASP A 19 -12.65 -5.20 -3.14
CA ASP A 19 -13.23 -6.54 -3.04
C ASP A 19 -12.66 -7.20 -1.78
N PHE A 20 -13.48 -7.18 -0.72
CA PHE A 20 -13.32 -8.03 0.45
C PHE A 20 -13.48 -9.48 -0.02
N LEU A 21 -12.37 -10.14 -0.36
CA LEU A 21 -12.41 -11.57 -0.67
C LEU A 21 -12.40 -12.38 0.63
N CYS A 22 -13.58 -12.85 1.03
CA CYS A 22 -13.75 -14.27 1.34
C CYS A 22 -15.25 -14.65 1.27
N PRO A 23 -15.59 -15.73 0.55
CA PRO A 23 -15.44 -17.05 1.15
C PRO A 23 -14.60 -18.01 0.28
N GLY A 24 -13.50 -18.52 0.85
CA GLY A 24 -12.60 -19.51 0.24
C GLY A 24 -11.13 -19.30 0.59
N ASN A 25 -10.35 -20.37 0.62
CA ASN A 25 -8.99 -20.51 1.19
C ASN A 25 -7.85 -19.70 0.50
N HIS A 26 -8.04 -18.41 0.25
CA HIS A 26 -7.09 -17.53 -0.46
C HIS A 26 -6.59 -16.36 0.41
N PRO A 27 -5.34 -15.90 0.22
CA PRO A 27 -4.73 -14.85 1.02
C PRO A 27 -5.46 -13.50 0.86
N LYS A 28 -5.79 -12.84 1.98
CA LYS A 28 -6.50 -11.56 2.03
C LYS A 28 -5.55 -10.40 1.68
N ILE A 29 -5.84 -9.68 0.60
CA ILE A 29 -5.01 -8.60 0.04
C ILE A 29 -5.63 -7.24 0.42
N VAL A 30 -4.83 -6.24 0.78
CA VAL A 30 -5.28 -4.84 0.86
C VAL A 30 -4.55 -3.99 -0.18
N ILE A 31 -5.26 -3.59 -1.23
CA ILE A 31 -4.75 -2.75 -2.34
C ILE A 31 -5.21 -1.29 -2.11
N PRO A 32 -4.34 -0.29 -2.39
CA PRO A 32 -4.69 1.12 -2.31
C PRO A 32 -5.70 1.51 -3.40
N THR A 33 -6.76 2.23 -3.04
CA THR A 33 -7.56 3.01 -3.99
C THR A 33 -6.79 4.28 -4.35
N PRO A 34 -6.38 4.48 -5.61
CA PRO A 34 -5.55 5.62 -6.00
C PRO A 34 -6.28 6.98 -6.03
N ALA A 35 -7.60 7.05 -5.82
CA ALA A 35 -8.38 8.27 -6.08
C ALA A 35 -9.03 8.98 -4.87
N LEU A 36 -9.26 8.34 -3.72
CA LEU A 36 -10.05 8.88 -2.58
C LEU A 36 -9.58 8.22 -1.25
N PRO A 37 -10.06 8.54 -0.02
CA PRO A 37 -9.33 8.41 1.28
C PRO A 37 -9.05 6.97 1.79
N GLY A 38 -8.96 5.99 0.90
CA GLY A 38 -8.72 4.59 1.23
C GLY A 38 -7.36 4.29 1.84
N GLY A 39 -6.36 5.18 1.74
CA GLY A 39 -5.07 4.99 2.42
C GLY A 39 -5.22 4.86 3.94
N GLY A 40 -6.13 5.62 4.55
CA GLY A 40 -6.50 5.48 5.97
C GLY A 40 -7.21 4.16 6.28
N ASN A 41 -8.09 3.73 5.38
CA ASN A 41 -8.77 2.43 5.52
C ASN A 41 -7.80 1.26 5.40
N VAL A 42 -6.79 1.35 4.53
CA VAL A 42 -5.72 0.34 4.43
C VAL A 42 -4.96 0.24 5.75
N TRP A 43 -4.63 1.37 6.38
CA TRP A 43 -4.03 1.38 7.70
C TRP A 43 -4.94 0.77 8.77
N ASN A 44 -6.22 1.15 8.79
CA ASN A 44 -7.17 0.63 9.75
C ASN A 44 -7.32 -0.91 9.64
N LEU A 45 -7.42 -1.43 8.41
CA LEU A 45 -7.44 -2.87 8.17
C LEU A 45 -6.14 -3.54 8.62
N ALA A 46 -4.99 -2.95 8.30
CA ALA A 46 -3.68 -3.50 8.68
C ALA A 46 -3.51 -3.66 10.19
N VAL A 47 -4.01 -2.69 10.95
CA VAL A 47 -3.92 -2.70 12.42
C VAL A 47 -4.88 -3.71 13.05
N ASN A 48 -6.04 -3.95 12.42
CA ASN A 48 -7.14 -4.71 13.02
C ASN A 48 -7.37 -6.11 12.41
N GLN A 49 -6.65 -6.48 11.36
CA GLN A 49 -6.79 -7.78 10.67
C GLN A 49 -5.45 -8.50 10.63
N GLU A 50 -5.37 -9.66 11.29
CA GLU A 50 -4.11 -10.41 11.38
C GLU A 50 -3.82 -11.26 10.13
N GLU A 51 -4.86 -11.65 9.39
CA GLU A 51 -4.77 -12.59 8.26
C GLU A 51 -4.41 -11.92 6.92
N LEU A 52 -3.92 -10.69 6.95
CA LEU A 52 -3.53 -9.97 5.74
C LEU A 52 -2.17 -10.47 5.23
N ALA A 53 -2.13 -10.84 3.96
CA ALA A 53 -0.91 -11.36 3.34
C ALA A 53 0.07 -10.24 2.93
N ALA A 54 -0.44 -9.05 2.62
CA ALA A 54 0.36 -7.87 2.30
C ALA A 54 -0.47 -6.58 2.41
N THR A 55 0.19 -5.47 2.72
CA THR A 55 -0.46 -4.17 2.97
C THR A 55 0.32 -3.04 2.28
N VAL A 56 -0.36 -2.20 1.50
CA VAL A 56 0.27 -1.09 0.76
C VAL A 56 -0.55 0.20 0.84
N PRO A 57 -0.40 1.02 1.89
CA PRO A 57 -1.13 2.29 2.02
C PRO A 57 -0.47 3.39 1.18
N PHE A 58 -1.28 4.15 0.44
CA PHE A 58 -0.85 5.35 -0.31
C PHE A 58 -1.34 6.59 0.43
N TYR A 59 -0.40 7.47 0.83
CA TYR A 59 -0.65 8.76 1.50
C TYR A 59 -1.82 8.68 2.50
N GLY A 60 -1.78 7.64 3.34
CA GLY A 60 -2.90 7.26 4.19
C GLY A 60 -2.97 8.09 5.47
N ALA A 61 -4.16 8.64 5.74
CA ALA A 61 -4.46 9.43 6.92
C ALA A 61 -5.69 8.84 7.68
N PRO A 62 -5.70 8.85 9.03
CA PRO A 62 -4.58 9.21 9.89
C PRO A 62 -3.44 8.18 9.80
N VAL A 63 -2.20 8.65 10.01
CA VAL A 63 -1.06 7.75 10.22
C VAL A 63 -1.27 7.04 11.56
N PRO A 64 -1.20 5.70 11.65
CA PRO A 64 -1.33 5.00 12.93
C PRO A 64 -0.18 5.34 13.87
N SER A 65 -0.42 5.27 15.17
CA SER A 65 0.65 5.41 16.16
C SER A 65 1.74 4.34 15.97
N ALA A 66 2.93 4.58 16.51
CA ALA A 66 4.01 3.60 16.45
C ALA A 66 3.60 2.23 17.04
N GLU A 67 2.85 2.22 18.14
CA GLU A 67 2.35 1.01 18.80
C GLU A 67 1.30 0.30 17.93
N ALA A 68 0.44 1.06 17.26
CA ALA A 68 -0.53 0.50 16.32
C ALA A 68 0.16 -0.12 15.11
N ILE A 69 1.15 0.58 14.56
CA ILE A 69 2.01 0.05 13.52
C ILE A 69 2.64 -1.22 14.01
N GLU A 70 3.22 -1.30 15.21
CA GLU A 70 3.83 -2.52 15.76
C GLU A 70 2.90 -3.73 15.83
N ARG A 71 1.59 -3.57 15.93
CA ARG A 71 0.67 -4.74 15.95
C ARG A 71 0.48 -5.41 14.59
N ILE A 72 0.70 -4.68 13.48
CA ILE A 72 0.47 -5.16 12.11
C ILE A 72 1.27 -6.46 11.80
N LYS A 73 0.60 -7.54 11.42
CA LYS A 73 1.28 -8.82 11.12
C LYS A 73 1.76 -8.91 9.68
N SER A 74 1.07 -8.24 8.76
CA SER A 74 1.40 -8.26 7.34
C SER A 74 2.71 -7.52 7.01
N PRO A 75 3.38 -7.91 5.92
CA PRO A 75 4.38 -7.08 5.25
C PRO A 75 3.77 -5.77 4.77
N VAL A 76 4.36 -4.63 5.17
CA VAL A 76 3.86 -3.30 4.82
C VAL A 76 4.79 -2.59 3.83
N LEU A 77 4.21 -2.00 2.79
CA LEU A 77 4.86 -1.04 1.89
C LEU A 77 4.11 0.30 1.91
N ALA A 78 4.57 1.25 2.71
CA ALA A 78 4.00 2.58 2.79
C ALA A 78 4.50 3.48 1.65
N ILE A 79 3.57 4.11 0.93
CA ILE A 79 3.84 5.00 -0.22
C ILE A 79 3.42 6.43 0.14
N TYR A 80 4.40 7.34 0.18
CA TYR A 80 4.23 8.72 0.65
C TYR A 80 4.87 9.73 -0.33
N ALA A 81 4.59 11.01 -0.14
CA ALA A 81 4.94 12.08 -1.06
C ALA A 81 5.70 13.19 -0.32
N GLU A 82 6.79 13.69 -0.90
CA GLU A 82 7.65 14.68 -0.26
C GLU A 82 6.92 15.99 0.07
N LEU A 83 6.07 16.48 -0.84
CA LEU A 83 5.35 17.74 -0.65
C LEU A 83 4.16 17.61 0.31
N ASP A 84 3.75 16.38 0.67
CA ASP A 84 2.80 16.09 1.75
C ASP A 84 3.54 15.99 3.11
N ARG A 85 4.15 17.11 3.52
CA ARG A 85 5.17 17.14 4.58
C ARG A 85 4.67 16.61 5.91
N ASN A 86 3.51 17.07 6.37
CA ASN A 86 3.00 16.70 7.70
C ASN A 86 2.70 15.21 7.80
N LEU A 87 2.03 14.67 6.78
CA LEU A 87 1.67 13.26 6.76
C LEU A 87 2.91 12.37 6.60
N THR A 88 3.86 12.78 5.76
CA THR A 88 5.13 12.06 5.54
C THR A 88 6.00 12.07 6.80
N LEU A 89 6.10 13.19 7.51
CA LEU A 89 6.85 13.27 8.78
C LEU A 89 6.25 12.34 9.83
N GLY A 90 4.92 12.36 10.01
CA GLY A 90 4.24 11.45 10.94
C GLY A 90 4.50 9.98 10.58
N MET A 91 4.52 9.65 9.29
CA MET A 91 4.85 8.29 8.84
C MET A 91 6.30 7.90 9.11
N ILE A 92 7.26 8.80 8.87
CA ILE A 92 8.68 8.55 9.18
C ILE A 92 8.85 8.26 10.67
N GLU A 93 8.22 9.06 11.54
CA GLU A 93 8.29 8.88 12.98
C GLU A 93 7.73 7.51 13.40
N ALA A 94 6.52 7.18 12.94
CA ALA A 94 5.87 5.92 13.30
C ALA A 94 6.57 4.69 12.69
N ALA A 95 7.26 4.83 11.55
CA ALA A 95 8.01 3.74 10.92
C ALA A 95 9.32 3.38 11.63
N ARG A 96 9.91 4.29 12.44
CA ARG A 96 11.19 4.03 13.13
C ARG A 96 11.15 2.78 14.00
N THR A 97 10.01 2.50 14.63
CA THR A 97 9.86 1.34 15.51
C THR A 97 9.91 0.01 14.76
N ARG A 98 9.41 -0.03 13.52
CA ARG A 98 9.41 -1.25 12.69
C ARG A 98 10.79 -1.70 12.25
N VAL A 99 11.64 -0.74 11.91
CA VAL A 99 13.05 -0.99 11.60
C VAL A 99 13.75 -1.64 12.80
N ASN A 100 13.47 -1.15 14.02
CA ASN A 100 14.04 -1.70 15.24
C ASN A 100 13.56 -3.13 15.54
N GLN A 101 12.34 -3.48 15.14
CA GLN A 101 11.73 -4.81 15.37
C GLN A 101 12.00 -5.84 14.26
N ARG A 102 12.84 -5.51 13.26
CA ARG A 102 13.16 -6.39 12.11
C ARG A 102 11.91 -6.90 11.35
N LYS A 103 10.81 -6.13 11.34
CA LYS A 103 9.60 -6.48 10.59
C LYS A 103 9.76 -6.08 9.13
N THR A 104 9.09 -6.81 8.24
CA THR A 104 9.07 -6.51 6.80
C THR A 104 8.28 -5.24 6.54
N PHE A 105 8.98 -4.10 6.52
CA PHE A 105 8.41 -2.78 6.36
C PHE A 105 9.24 -1.97 5.36
N GLY A 106 8.59 -1.46 4.32
CA GLY A 106 9.16 -0.51 3.37
C GLY A 106 8.42 0.83 3.46
N LEU A 107 9.17 1.93 3.40
CA LEU A 107 8.64 3.28 3.24
C LEU A 107 9.29 3.90 2.01
N HIS A 108 8.49 4.33 1.04
CA HIS A 108 8.97 5.09 -0.11
C HIS A 108 8.32 6.46 -0.13
N ILE A 109 9.17 7.48 -0.30
CA ILE A 109 8.76 8.88 -0.38
C ILE A 109 9.15 9.40 -1.76
N TYR A 110 8.16 9.81 -2.54
CA TYR A 110 8.38 10.32 -3.89
C TYR A 110 8.73 11.82 -3.87
N GLN A 111 9.93 12.13 -4.34
CA GLN A 111 10.44 13.51 -4.43
C GLN A 111 9.64 14.31 -5.45
N GLY A 112 9.34 15.57 -5.15
CA GLY A 112 8.56 16.47 -6.00
C GLY A 112 7.07 16.08 -6.19
N ALA A 113 6.59 15.04 -5.51
CA ALA A 113 5.20 14.62 -5.56
C ALA A 113 4.39 15.22 -4.40
N GLY A 114 3.13 15.58 -4.68
CA GLY A 114 2.15 16.03 -3.69
C GLY A 114 1.22 14.93 -3.20
N HIS A 115 0.34 15.29 -2.27
CA HIS A 115 -0.75 14.41 -1.85
C HIS A 115 -1.58 13.97 -3.05
N ALA A 116 -2.04 12.71 -3.05
CA ALA A 116 -2.82 12.14 -4.16
C ALA A 116 -2.11 12.15 -5.53
N PHE A 117 -0.78 12.06 -5.58
CA PHE A 117 -0.02 12.07 -6.85
C PHE A 117 -0.37 10.94 -7.84
N HIS A 118 -1.04 9.88 -7.38
CA HIS A 118 -1.49 8.77 -8.20
C HIS A 118 -2.90 9.00 -8.80
N ASN A 119 -3.60 10.07 -8.40
CA ASN A 119 -4.91 10.42 -8.94
C ASN A 119 -4.75 11.14 -10.29
N ASP A 120 -4.97 10.43 -11.40
CA ASP A 120 -4.80 10.91 -12.78
C ASP A 120 -5.88 11.90 -13.25
N THR A 121 -6.90 12.17 -12.43
CA THR A 121 -7.90 13.21 -12.69
C THR A 121 -7.66 14.51 -11.93
N SER A 122 -6.57 14.59 -11.14
CA SER A 122 -6.24 15.74 -10.28
C SER A 122 -5.04 16.51 -10.81
N PRO A 123 -4.96 17.85 -10.58
CA PRO A 123 -3.74 18.62 -10.82
C PRO A 123 -2.51 18.11 -10.05
N ALA A 124 -2.72 17.35 -8.98
CA ALA A 124 -1.64 16.74 -8.20
C ALA A 124 -0.99 15.53 -8.89
N TYR A 125 -1.56 15.03 -9.99
CA TYR A 125 -1.06 13.86 -10.70
C TYR A 125 0.42 14.03 -11.09
N ASN A 126 1.24 13.07 -10.69
CA ASN A 126 2.62 12.96 -11.13
C ASN A 126 2.82 11.59 -11.79
N ALA A 127 2.85 11.57 -13.12
CA ALA A 127 2.89 10.32 -13.90
C ALA A 127 4.11 9.44 -13.58
N ALA A 128 5.27 10.05 -13.36
CA ALA A 128 6.50 9.32 -13.05
C ALA A 128 6.40 8.65 -11.66
N ALA A 129 6.03 9.42 -10.64
CA ALA A 129 5.85 8.91 -9.28
C ALA A 129 4.73 7.85 -9.22
N ALA A 130 3.61 8.09 -9.91
CA ALA A 130 2.49 7.16 -9.97
C ALA A 130 2.90 5.82 -10.60
N CYS A 131 3.58 5.85 -11.73
CA CYS A 131 4.04 4.64 -12.42
C CYS A 131 5.03 3.83 -11.57
N GLU A 132 6.01 4.50 -10.95
CA GLU A 132 6.96 3.82 -10.09
C GLU A 132 6.30 3.23 -8.84
N ALA A 133 5.42 3.99 -8.17
CA ALA A 133 4.66 3.52 -7.01
C ALA A 133 3.81 2.29 -7.32
N TRP A 134 3.17 2.29 -8.50
CA TRP A 134 2.41 1.14 -8.96
C TRP A 134 3.29 -0.07 -9.21
N ASN A 135 4.43 0.09 -9.89
CA ASN A 135 5.37 -1.01 -10.13
C ASN A 135 5.87 -1.63 -8.82
N ARG A 136 6.18 -0.81 -7.81
CA ARG A 136 6.59 -1.30 -6.47
C ARG A 136 5.47 -2.04 -5.77
N THR A 137 4.24 -1.55 -5.89
CA THR A 137 3.05 -2.21 -5.32
C THR A 137 2.84 -3.58 -5.94
N LEU A 138 2.91 -3.68 -7.26
CA LEU A 138 2.82 -4.96 -7.97
C LEU A 138 3.95 -5.91 -7.56
N ALA A 139 5.19 -5.42 -7.47
CA ALA A 139 6.32 -6.22 -7.00
C ALA A 139 6.16 -6.71 -5.55
N TRP A 140 5.60 -5.88 -4.67
CA TRP A 140 5.31 -6.24 -3.29
C TRP A 140 4.30 -7.38 -3.22
N PHE A 141 3.18 -7.24 -3.91
CA PHE A 141 2.17 -8.28 -3.98
C PHE A 141 2.70 -9.55 -4.64
N ASN A 142 3.51 -9.42 -5.68
CA ASN A 142 4.13 -10.56 -6.32
C ASN A 142 5.01 -11.38 -5.37
N LYS A 143 5.69 -10.70 -4.44
CA LYS A 143 6.56 -11.31 -3.45
C LYS A 143 5.79 -12.01 -2.32
N PHE A 144 4.66 -11.44 -1.88
CA PHE A 144 3.98 -11.88 -0.65
C PHE A 144 2.66 -12.64 -0.88
N LEU A 145 2.09 -12.61 -2.09
CA LEU A 145 0.82 -13.26 -2.39
C LEU A 145 0.94 -14.54 -3.21
N ARG A 146 2.11 -14.80 -3.81
CA ARG A 146 2.32 -16.05 -4.53
C ARG A 146 2.49 -17.17 -3.50
N PRO A 147 1.71 -18.27 -3.59
CA PRO A 147 2.05 -19.47 -2.84
C PRO A 147 3.46 -19.93 -3.25
N PRO A 148 4.22 -20.57 -2.35
CA PRO A 148 5.44 -21.26 -2.76
C PRO A 148 5.10 -22.19 -3.93
N ALA A 149 5.92 -22.19 -4.98
CA ALA A 149 5.71 -23.08 -6.11
C ALA A 149 5.53 -24.51 -5.56
N ALA A 150 4.43 -25.16 -5.94
CA ALA A 150 4.20 -26.55 -5.58
C ALA A 150 5.43 -27.34 -6.05
N ALA A 151 6.12 -27.96 -5.09
CA ALA A 151 7.27 -28.82 -5.33
C ALA A 151 6.83 -30.14 -5.98
#